data_AF-F8Q8D0-F1
#
_entry.id   AF-F8Q8D0-F1
#
_cell.length_a   1.000
_cell.length_b   1.000
_cell.length_c   1.000
_cell.angle_alpha   90.00
_cell.angle_beta   90.00
_cell.angle_gamma   90.00
#
_symmetry.space_group_name_H-M   'P 1'
#
loop_
_entity.id
_entity.type
_entity.pdbx_description
1 polymer ?
#
loop_
_entity_poly.entity_id
_entity_poly.type
_entity_poly.pdbx_seq_one_letter_code
_entity_poly.pdbx_strand_id
1 'polypeptide(L)'
;MHPYPALVVAWLFFTFLADTLVEAARYNRNTNSRSQISLENYEAGLPGPGDGVVERCVGGPAWSVYNKSPPEEFYPYNAETTFQLPVSYDLLYMITRGGTNIGSVNIVSSNVVKNTADVLVHVGYYTQQALDYANVCLLNKGMNTQGVGIYTPDNWIPSEQEGRMHFDVTVTFPATSDGKPLRINNFRTDFDHYSIKIDDIQKSVYFNFILLSTLTAGIRSDSIFAYTGSFTTTRAFIRGAFNVSQLSFGTTFGPIDVSVGHPVTGSDLTGLPLGGNNNPMQSTFSNDARATVESYSASAYTNDGPITVYYTNAPANSVQSFVAQTSGSPVTVSMSNAYEGSFSLDTTGDNPISVAERGGRDPSGQGRGRIVNVSAPSGMTHRDGEAHWDIVGPGWAGSSIQIRTDRAPIWLTV
;
A
#
# COMPACT_ATOMS: atom_id res chain seq x y z
N MET A 1 7.83 -31.56 12.21
CA MET A 1 8.36 -30.31 11.63
C MET A 1 8.21 -30.39 10.13
N HIS A 2 7.18 -29.74 9.57
CA HIS A 2 6.89 -29.78 8.14
C HIS A 2 7.53 -28.58 7.41
N PRO A 3 8.09 -28.75 6.20
CA PRO A 3 8.64 -27.66 5.41
C PRO A 3 7.54 -27.06 4.53
N TYR A 4 6.83 -26.05 5.03
CA TYR A 4 5.82 -25.31 4.25
C TYR A 4 6.17 -23.89 3.76
N PRO A 5 7.29 -23.23 4.10
CA PRO A 5 7.49 -21.84 3.66
C PRO A 5 7.81 -21.72 2.16
N ALA A 6 8.49 -22.71 1.56
CA ALA A 6 8.90 -22.64 0.15
C ALA A 6 7.72 -22.72 -0.84
N LEU A 7 6.67 -23.48 -0.51
CA LEU A 7 5.50 -23.67 -1.39
C LEU A 7 4.61 -22.41 -1.44
N VAL A 8 4.47 -21.70 -0.32
CA VAL A 8 3.67 -20.46 -0.26
C VAL A 8 4.35 -19.33 -1.05
N VAL A 9 5.68 -19.22 -0.94
CA VAL A 9 6.47 -18.22 -1.69
C VAL A 9 6.40 -18.49 -3.19
N ALA A 10 6.57 -19.75 -3.63
CA ALA A 10 6.43 -20.11 -5.04
C ALA A 10 5.04 -19.79 -5.60
N TRP A 11 3.98 -20.06 -4.82
CA TRP A 11 2.60 -19.79 -5.23
C TRP A 11 2.34 -18.28 -5.41
N LEU A 12 2.84 -17.45 -4.50
CA LEU A 12 2.70 -15.98 -4.57
C LEU A 12 3.48 -15.36 -5.74
N PHE A 13 4.67 -15.88 -6.05
CA PHE A 13 5.43 -15.46 -7.24
C PHE A 13 4.70 -15.83 -8.54
N PHE A 14 4.09 -17.01 -8.61
CA PHE A 14 3.35 -17.44 -9.80
C PHE A 14 2.07 -16.64 -10.04
N THR A 15 1.31 -16.27 -9.00
CA THR A 15 0.11 -15.43 -9.17
C THR A 15 0.47 -14.02 -9.62
N PHE A 16 1.54 -13.43 -9.06
CA PHE A 16 1.99 -12.10 -9.46
C PHE A 16 2.53 -12.06 -10.89
N LEU A 17 3.28 -13.08 -11.32
CA LEU A 17 3.75 -13.22 -12.71
C LEU A 17 2.59 -13.47 -13.68
N ALA A 18 1.58 -14.25 -13.29
CA ALA A 18 0.41 -14.50 -14.13
C ALA A 18 -0.41 -13.22 -14.35
N ASP A 19 -0.66 -12.43 -13.31
CA ASP A 19 -1.41 -11.18 -13.43
C ASP A 19 -0.65 -10.14 -14.26
N THR A 20 0.66 -9.99 -14.03
CA THR A 20 1.50 -9.07 -14.84
C THR A 20 1.60 -9.51 -16.31
N LEU A 21 1.66 -10.81 -16.61
CA LEU A 21 1.66 -11.31 -17.99
C LEU A 21 0.29 -11.18 -18.66
N VAL A 22 -0.82 -11.38 -17.94
CA VAL A 22 -2.18 -11.17 -18.48
C VAL A 22 -2.41 -9.70 -18.80
N GLU A 23 -1.93 -8.79 -17.95
CA GLU A 23 -2.06 -7.35 -18.16
C GLU A 23 -1.15 -6.85 -19.30
N ALA A 24 0.10 -7.35 -19.38
CA ALA A 24 0.99 -7.10 -20.52
C ALA A 24 0.44 -7.69 -21.83
N ALA A 25 -0.21 -8.85 -21.80
CA ALA A 25 -0.85 -9.47 -22.97
C ALA A 25 -2.11 -8.72 -23.42
N ARG A 26 -2.87 -8.12 -22.49
CA ARG A 26 -3.99 -7.22 -22.82
C ARG A 26 -3.48 -5.92 -23.45
N TYR A 27 -2.37 -5.37 -22.95
CA TYR A 27 -1.75 -4.18 -23.52
C TYR A 27 -1.22 -4.42 -24.94
N ASN A 28 -0.64 -5.61 -25.20
CA ASN A 28 -0.01 -5.90 -26.49
C ASN A 28 -0.99 -6.42 -27.58
N ARG A 29 -2.24 -6.76 -27.23
CA ARG A 29 -3.24 -7.17 -28.23
C ARG A 29 -3.88 -6.02 -29.00
N ASN A 30 -3.62 -4.76 -28.63
CA ASN A 30 -4.29 -3.60 -29.20
C ASN A 30 -3.45 -2.76 -30.19
N THR A 31 -2.22 -3.15 -30.51
CA THR A 31 -1.29 -2.29 -31.27
C THR A 31 -1.19 -2.57 -32.77
N ASN A 32 -1.87 -3.60 -33.33
CA ASN A 32 -1.66 -4.04 -34.71
C ASN A 32 -2.87 -3.98 -35.66
N SER A 33 -3.90 -3.17 -35.37
CA SER A 33 -4.93 -2.83 -36.36
C SER A 33 -4.98 -1.33 -36.63
N ARG A 34 -4.06 -0.85 -37.49
CA ARG A 34 -4.25 0.42 -38.22
C ARG A 34 -5.34 0.20 -39.27
N SER A 35 -6.59 0.20 -38.81
CA SER A 35 -7.75 0.47 -39.65
C SER A 35 -8.10 1.94 -39.49
N GLN A 36 -8.52 2.58 -40.58
CA GLN A 36 -8.87 4.00 -40.64
C GLN A 36 -9.87 4.33 -39.52
N ILE A 37 -9.41 5.05 -38.50
CA ILE A 37 -10.24 5.50 -37.37
C ILE A 37 -11.19 6.56 -37.92
N SER A 38 -12.45 6.17 -38.09
CA SER A 38 -13.57 7.07 -38.25
C SER A 38 -13.54 8.08 -37.10
N LEU A 39 -13.42 9.37 -37.43
CA LEU A 39 -13.41 10.48 -36.49
C LEU A 39 -14.77 10.74 -35.83
N GLU A 40 -15.81 9.97 -36.17
CA GLU A 40 -17.20 10.42 -35.95
C GLU A 40 -17.83 10.01 -34.62
N ASN A 41 -17.29 9.07 -33.84
CA ASN A 41 -17.93 8.64 -32.58
C ASN A 41 -16.91 8.45 -31.45
N TYR A 42 -16.29 9.53 -30.98
CA TYR A 42 -15.74 9.51 -29.62
C TYR A 42 -16.92 9.57 -28.66
N GLU A 43 -17.50 8.43 -28.31
CA GLU A 43 -18.53 8.41 -27.26
C GLU A 43 -17.87 8.75 -25.93
N ALA A 44 -18.60 9.48 -25.07
CA ALA A 44 -18.14 9.76 -23.71
C ALA A 44 -17.80 8.45 -22.99
N GLY A 45 -16.82 8.49 -22.07
CA GLY A 45 -16.42 7.29 -21.34
C GLY A 45 -17.61 6.70 -20.58
N LEU A 46 -17.84 5.38 -20.68
CA LEU A 46 -18.95 4.71 -20.01
C LEU A 46 -18.48 3.49 -19.20
N PRO A 47 -19.22 3.13 -18.12
CA PRO A 47 -18.98 1.91 -17.35
C PRO A 47 -19.02 0.64 -18.19
N GLY A 48 -18.05 -0.25 -17.97
CA GLY A 48 -18.06 -1.59 -18.55
C GLY A 48 -18.91 -2.57 -17.73
N PRO A 49 -19.29 -3.74 -18.28
CA PRO A 49 -20.11 -4.73 -17.57
C PRO A 49 -19.52 -5.23 -16.24
N GLY A 50 -18.19 -5.15 -16.05
CA GLY A 50 -17.50 -5.56 -14.82
C GLY A 50 -17.48 -4.50 -13.71
N ASP A 51 -17.91 -3.27 -14.01
CA ASP A 51 -17.82 -2.13 -13.08
C ASP A 51 -19.04 -2.03 -12.16
N GLY A 52 -20.13 -2.71 -12.51
CA GLY A 52 -21.41 -2.71 -11.79
C GLY A 52 -22.55 -2.16 -12.64
N VAL A 53 -23.76 -2.18 -12.08
CA VAL A 53 -24.93 -1.53 -12.63
C VAL A 53 -24.87 -0.04 -12.34
N VAL A 54 -25.15 0.77 -13.35
CA VAL A 54 -25.20 2.23 -13.23
C VAL A 54 -26.50 2.65 -12.55
N GLU A 55 -26.40 3.35 -11.43
CA GLU A 55 -27.55 3.95 -10.75
C GLU A 55 -27.77 5.40 -11.18
N ARG A 56 -26.68 6.15 -11.34
CA ARG A 56 -26.71 7.56 -11.76
C ARG A 56 -25.39 7.95 -12.39
N CYS A 57 -25.39 8.67 -13.51
CA CYS A 57 -24.19 9.30 -14.05
C CYS A 57 -24.35 10.81 -14.15
N VAL A 58 -23.23 11.51 -14.08
CA VAL A 58 -23.09 12.94 -14.34
C VAL A 58 -22.07 13.12 -15.45
N GLY A 59 -22.49 13.76 -16.54
CA GLY A 59 -21.70 14.04 -17.74
C GLY A 59 -22.24 15.24 -18.49
N GLY A 60 -21.39 15.86 -19.31
CA GLY A 60 -21.73 17.04 -20.14
C GLY A 60 -22.45 18.15 -19.35
N PRO A 61 -23.69 18.53 -19.71
CA PRO A 61 -24.39 19.64 -19.05
C PRO A 61 -24.88 19.33 -17.62
N ALA A 62 -24.81 18.07 -17.16
CA ALA A 62 -25.25 17.70 -15.82
C ALA A 62 -24.24 18.06 -14.71
N TRP A 63 -23.03 18.45 -15.09
CA TRP A 63 -22.00 18.94 -14.18
C TRP A 63 -22.42 20.27 -13.55
N SER A 64 -22.11 20.47 -12.26
CA SER A 64 -22.34 21.75 -11.58
C SER A 64 -21.14 22.67 -11.78
N VAL A 65 -21.39 23.97 -11.94
CA VAL A 65 -20.32 24.96 -12.10
C VAL A 65 -19.58 25.18 -10.77
N TYR A 66 -18.26 25.04 -10.77
CA TYR A 66 -17.42 25.29 -9.61
C TYR A 66 -16.71 26.65 -9.75
N ASN A 67 -17.17 27.65 -8.98
CA ASN A 67 -16.74 29.05 -9.13
C ASN A 67 -15.46 29.43 -8.37
N LYS A 68 -14.86 28.50 -7.61
CA LYS A 68 -13.60 28.80 -6.93
C LYS A 68 -12.45 28.71 -7.93
N SER A 69 -11.52 29.67 -7.86
CA SER A 69 -10.28 29.62 -8.63
C SER A 69 -9.61 28.27 -8.40
N PRO A 70 -9.18 27.57 -9.47
CA PRO A 70 -8.62 26.24 -9.34
C PRO A 70 -7.40 26.28 -8.42
N PRO A 71 -7.12 25.19 -7.67
CA PRO A 71 -5.92 25.08 -6.86
C PRO A 71 -4.63 25.25 -7.69
N GLU A 72 -4.72 25.00 -8.99
CA GLU A 72 -3.63 25.16 -9.95
C GLU A 72 -4.02 26.10 -11.10
N GLU A 73 -3.17 27.07 -11.43
CA GLU A 73 -3.37 28.08 -12.49
C GLU A 73 -3.50 27.50 -13.92
N PHE A 74 -3.49 26.16 -14.08
CA PHE A 74 -3.37 25.48 -15.38
C PHE A 74 -4.69 25.21 -16.11
N TYR A 75 -5.85 25.34 -15.45
CA TYR A 75 -7.15 25.00 -16.04
C TYR A 75 -8.10 26.22 -16.06
N PRO A 76 -8.60 26.65 -17.23
CA PRO A 76 -9.48 27.82 -17.34
C PRO A 76 -10.90 27.60 -16.81
N TYR A 77 -11.36 26.34 -16.73
CA TYR A 77 -12.73 25.99 -16.32
C TYR A 77 -12.73 24.90 -15.25
N ASN A 78 -13.79 24.88 -14.44
CA ASN A 78 -13.96 23.91 -13.37
C ASN A 78 -15.42 23.48 -13.24
N ALA A 79 -15.62 22.21 -12.91
CA ALA A 79 -16.91 21.63 -12.63
C ALA A 79 -16.84 20.70 -11.41
N GLU A 80 -17.99 20.44 -10.81
CA GLU A 80 -18.11 19.55 -9.66
C GLU A 80 -19.34 18.66 -9.70
N THR A 81 -19.25 17.55 -8.98
CA THR A 81 -20.39 16.69 -8.65
C THR A 81 -20.16 15.97 -7.33
N THR A 82 -21.24 15.53 -6.70
CA THR A 82 -21.20 14.87 -5.39
C THR A 82 -22.04 13.60 -5.36
N PHE A 83 -21.53 12.58 -4.68
CA PHE A 83 -22.23 11.34 -4.38
C PHE A 83 -22.21 11.06 -2.87
N GLN A 84 -23.17 10.27 -2.42
CA GLN A 84 -23.24 9.80 -1.04
C GLN A 84 -23.25 8.28 -1.03
N LEU A 85 -22.33 7.68 -0.28
CA LEU A 85 -22.18 6.24 -0.18
C LEU A 85 -22.55 5.79 1.24
N PRO A 86 -23.53 4.89 1.43
CA PRO A 86 -23.90 4.38 2.75
C PRO A 86 -22.72 3.64 3.41
N VAL A 87 -22.27 4.13 4.57
CA VAL A 87 -21.09 3.57 5.26
C VAL A 87 -21.33 2.17 5.84
N SER A 88 -22.60 1.75 5.92
CA SER A 88 -23.02 0.42 6.37
C SER A 88 -22.92 -0.67 5.30
N TYR A 89 -22.55 -0.31 4.06
CA TYR A 89 -22.43 -1.27 2.97
C TYR A 89 -21.19 -2.15 3.14
N ASP A 90 -21.29 -3.37 2.60
CA ASP A 90 -20.23 -4.37 2.68
C ASP A 90 -19.00 -3.95 1.88
N LEU A 91 -19.19 -3.26 0.75
CA LEU A 91 -18.11 -2.75 -0.10
C LEU A 91 -18.40 -1.33 -0.56
N LEU A 92 -17.48 -0.43 -0.22
CA LEU A 92 -17.32 0.88 -0.83
C LEU A 92 -16.17 0.82 -1.82
N TYR A 93 -16.38 1.26 -3.07
CA TYR A 93 -15.30 1.20 -4.06
C TYR A 93 -15.23 2.43 -4.97
N MET A 94 -14.03 2.71 -5.48
CA MET A 94 -13.81 3.72 -6.50
C MET A 94 -12.93 3.17 -7.62
N ILE A 95 -13.25 3.54 -8.85
CA ILE A 95 -12.51 3.06 -10.03
C ILE A 95 -12.34 4.17 -11.05
N THR A 96 -11.31 4.06 -11.89
CA THR A 96 -11.17 4.88 -13.10
C THR A 96 -11.01 4.01 -14.34
N ARG A 97 -11.60 4.45 -15.45
CA ARG A 97 -11.44 3.85 -16.79
C ARG A 97 -11.29 4.95 -17.84
N GLY A 98 -10.60 4.67 -18.93
CA GLY A 98 -10.28 5.67 -19.95
C GLY A 98 -8.81 6.06 -19.98
N GLY A 99 -8.39 6.66 -21.10
CA GLY A 99 -6.98 6.99 -21.35
C GLY A 99 -6.54 8.41 -20.96
N THR A 100 -7.47 9.31 -20.61
CA THR A 100 -7.19 10.74 -20.42
C THR A 100 -7.50 11.26 -19.02
N ASN A 101 -7.94 10.40 -18.11
CA ASN A 101 -8.17 10.78 -16.72
C ASN A 101 -6.87 10.69 -15.90
N ILE A 102 -6.56 11.78 -15.21
CA ILE A 102 -5.44 11.92 -14.26
C ILE A 102 -5.96 12.72 -13.08
N GLY A 103 -5.42 12.49 -11.89
CA GLY A 103 -5.93 13.21 -10.74
C GLY A 103 -5.27 12.95 -9.40
N SER A 104 -5.97 13.39 -8.38
CA SER A 104 -5.67 13.13 -6.98
C SER A 104 -6.91 12.62 -6.24
N VAL A 105 -6.70 11.75 -5.26
CA VAL A 105 -7.74 11.26 -4.36
C VAL A 105 -7.31 11.53 -2.93
N ASN A 106 -8.12 12.31 -2.21
CA ASN A 106 -7.92 12.65 -0.82
C ASN A 106 -8.96 11.91 0.03
N ILE A 107 -8.49 11.10 0.97
CA ILE A 107 -9.33 10.35 1.91
C ILE A 107 -9.23 11.05 3.27
N VAL A 108 -10.35 11.61 3.72
CA VAL A 108 -10.42 12.47 4.91
C VAL A 108 -11.54 12.02 5.84
N SER A 109 -11.51 12.52 7.07
CA SER A 109 -12.60 12.37 8.04
C SER A 109 -13.24 13.72 8.37
N SER A 110 -14.50 13.70 8.79
CA SER A 110 -15.26 14.89 9.19
C SER A 110 -15.87 14.69 10.57
N ASN A 111 -16.09 15.81 11.28
CA ASN A 111 -16.78 15.81 12.57
C ASN A 111 -18.32 15.76 12.42
N VAL A 112 -18.84 15.73 11.19
CA VAL A 112 -20.27 15.67 10.93
C VAL A 112 -20.76 14.24 11.10
N VAL A 113 -21.77 14.05 11.97
CA VAL A 113 -22.40 12.75 12.20
C VAL A 113 -23.44 12.46 11.14
N LYS A 114 -23.26 11.35 10.40
CA LYS A 114 -24.21 10.82 9.42
C LYS A 114 -23.88 9.38 9.03
N ASN A 115 -24.77 8.78 8.24
CA ASN A 115 -24.67 7.38 7.78
C ASN A 115 -24.14 7.24 6.35
N THR A 116 -23.63 8.31 5.75
CA THR A 116 -23.06 8.29 4.40
C THR A 116 -21.67 8.95 4.38
N ALA A 117 -20.76 8.38 3.59
CA ALA A 117 -19.54 9.05 3.18
C ALA A 117 -19.84 9.94 1.97
N ASP A 118 -19.31 11.15 1.94
CA ASP A 118 -19.41 12.00 0.75
C ASP A 118 -18.25 11.70 -0.19
N VAL A 119 -18.56 11.66 -1.48
CA VAL A 119 -17.56 11.67 -2.54
C VAL A 119 -17.78 12.93 -3.36
N LEU A 120 -16.88 13.90 -3.21
CA LEU A 120 -16.84 15.13 -3.98
C LEU A 120 -15.83 14.95 -5.10
N VAL A 121 -16.26 15.18 -6.34
CA VAL A 121 -15.38 15.14 -7.51
C VAL A 121 -15.35 16.52 -8.12
N HIS A 122 -14.19 17.16 -8.07
CA HIS A 122 -13.89 18.34 -8.87
C HIS A 122 -13.15 17.93 -10.13
N VAL A 123 -13.41 18.62 -11.23
CA VAL A 123 -12.64 18.48 -12.46
C VAL A 123 -12.23 19.85 -12.96
N GLY A 124 -10.92 20.07 -13.06
CA GLY A 124 -10.33 21.17 -13.81
C GLY A 124 -10.19 20.74 -15.27
N TYR A 125 -10.66 21.56 -16.21
CA TYR A 125 -10.65 21.20 -17.63
C TYR A 125 -10.39 22.41 -18.52
N TYR A 126 -9.90 22.15 -19.74
CA TYR A 126 -9.49 23.20 -20.67
C TYR A 126 -10.54 23.56 -21.71
N THR A 127 -11.32 22.58 -22.17
CA THR A 127 -12.38 22.78 -23.17
C THR A 127 -13.67 22.10 -22.72
N GLN A 128 -14.82 22.69 -23.05
CA GLN A 128 -16.12 22.09 -22.72
C GLN A 128 -16.25 20.67 -23.29
N GLN A 129 -15.69 20.45 -24.49
CA GLN A 129 -15.63 19.14 -25.12
C GLN A 129 -14.93 18.08 -24.24
N ALA A 130 -13.87 18.46 -23.51
CA ALA A 130 -13.21 17.54 -22.59
C ALA A 130 -14.16 17.06 -21.48
N LEU A 131 -14.87 18.00 -20.87
CA LEU A 131 -15.86 17.71 -19.84
C LEU A 131 -17.02 16.86 -20.39
N ASP A 132 -17.45 17.14 -21.62
CA ASP A 132 -18.53 16.41 -22.28
C ASP A 132 -18.19 14.92 -22.53
N TYR A 133 -16.90 14.58 -22.62
CA TYR A 133 -16.44 13.20 -22.74
C TYR A 133 -16.18 12.49 -21.40
N ALA A 134 -16.21 13.23 -20.29
CA ALA A 134 -16.01 12.70 -18.96
C ALA A 134 -17.35 12.41 -18.26
N ASN A 135 -17.50 11.19 -17.75
CA ASN A 135 -18.62 10.80 -16.91
C ASN A 135 -18.15 10.40 -15.51
N VAL A 136 -18.94 10.74 -14.49
CA VAL A 136 -18.80 10.19 -13.14
C VAL A 136 -20.08 9.48 -12.77
N CYS A 137 -19.98 8.21 -12.42
CA CYS A 137 -21.13 7.35 -12.21
C CYS A 137 -21.15 6.73 -10.81
N LEU A 138 -22.34 6.72 -10.21
CA LEU A 138 -22.71 5.91 -9.06
C LEU A 138 -23.01 4.49 -9.54
N LEU A 139 -22.34 3.52 -8.95
CA LEU A 139 -22.31 2.13 -9.39
C LEU A 139 -22.69 1.19 -8.26
N ASN A 140 -23.26 0.04 -8.63
CA ASN A 140 -23.65 -1.01 -7.71
C ASN A 140 -23.26 -2.39 -8.27
N LYS A 141 -22.43 -3.16 -7.55
CA LYS A 141 -21.94 -4.50 -7.96
C LYS A 141 -22.75 -5.66 -7.39
N GLY A 142 -23.84 -5.39 -6.68
CA GLY A 142 -24.64 -6.39 -5.99
C GLY A 142 -25.11 -5.93 -4.61
N MET A 143 -25.66 -6.85 -3.84
CA MET A 143 -26.23 -6.54 -2.52
C MET A 143 -25.20 -5.84 -1.62
N ASN A 144 -25.60 -4.71 -1.03
CA ASN A 144 -24.79 -3.91 -0.10
C ASN A 144 -23.43 -3.48 -0.66
N THR A 145 -23.36 -3.15 -1.95
CA THR A 145 -22.14 -2.58 -2.54
C THR A 145 -22.48 -1.26 -3.22
N GLN A 146 -21.56 -0.29 -3.12
CA GLN A 146 -21.71 0.95 -3.87
C GLN A 146 -20.35 1.57 -4.15
N GLY A 147 -20.25 2.23 -5.29
CA GLY A 147 -19.02 2.87 -5.69
C GLY A 147 -19.21 4.04 -6.62
N VAL A 148 -18.11 4.74 -6.84
CA VAL A 148 -18.03 5.86 -7.79
C VAL A 148 -16.97 5.55 -8.84
N GLY A 149 -17.35 5.61 -10.11
CA GLY A 149 -16.43 5.43 -11.23
C GLY A 149 -16.24 6.73 -12.01
N ILE A 150 -15.00 7.04 -12.39
CA ILE A 150 -14.66 8.13 -13.32
C ILE A 150 -14.29 7.51 -14.67
N TYR A 151 -14.91 8.02 -15.73
CA TYR A 151 -14.84 7.46 -17.06
C TYR A 151 -14.47 8.52 -18.08
N THR A 152 -13.41 8.28 -18.83
CA THR A 152 -13.08 9.01 -20.06
C THR A 152 -12.99 8.01 -21.22
N PRO A 153 -12.99 8.44 -22.48
CA PRO A 153 -12.86 7.49 -23.58
C PRO A 153 -11.44 6.86 -23.60
N ASP A 154 -11.34 5.59 -24.00
CA ASP A 154 -10.04 4.87 -24.08
C ASP A 154 -9.21 5.29 -25.30
N ASN A 155 -9.89 5.52 -26.44
CA ASN A 155 -9.23 5.78 -27.73
C ASN A 155 -9.31 7.25 -28.17
N TRP A 156 -9.68 8.15 -27.27
CA TRP A 156 -9.74 9.57 -27.58
C TRP A 156 -8.32 10.15 -27.57
N ILE A 157 -7.88 10.66 -28.72
CA ILE A 157 -6.57 11.27 -28.91
C ILE A 157 -6.77 12.77 -29.19
N PRO A 158 -7.17 13.55 -28.17
CA PRO A 158 -7.29 14.98 -28.32
C PRO A 158 -5.91 15.62 -28.49
N SER A 159 -5.88 16.86 -29.00
CA SER A 159 -4.70 17.69 -28.79
C SER A 159 -4.43 17.90 -27.30
N GLU A 160 -3.20 18.25 -26.94
CA GLU A 160 -2.78 18.43 -25.54
C GLU A 160 -3.71 19.38 -24.77
N GLN A 161 -4.21 20.44 -25.43
CA GLN A 161 -5.16 21.37 -24.82
C GLN A 161 -6.57 20.81 -24.77
N GLU A 162 -7.06 20.18 -25.85
CA GLU A 162 -8.43 19.67 -25.91
C GLU A 162 -8.71 18.57 -24.88
N GLY A 163 -7.71 17.73 -24.57
CA GLY A 163 -7.86 16.59 -23.68
C GLY A 163 -7.60 16.85 -22.21
N ARG A 164 -7.08 18.04 -21.89
CA ARG A 164 -6.49 18.28 -20.58
C ARG A 164 -7.59 18.36 -19.52
N MET A 165 -7.60 17.37 -18.64
CA MET A 165 -8.44 17.33 -17.46
C MET A 165 -7.61 16.92 -16.24
N HIS A 166 -8.01 17.36 -15.06
CA HIS A 166 -7.50 16.87 -13.78
C HIS A 166 -8.66 16.68 -12.83
N PHE A 167 -8.74 15.50 -12.21
CA PHE A 167 -9.79 15.16 -11.27
C PHE A 167 -9.27 15.21 -9.84
N ASP A 168 -9.89 16.03 -9.00
CA ASP A 168 -9.64 16.02 -7.56
C ASP A 168 -10.83 15.37 -6.85
N VAL A 169 -10.61 14.16 -6.35
CA VAL A 169 -11.61 13.38 -5.63
C VAL A 169 -11.37 13.53 -4.14
N THR A 170 -12.40 13.90 -3.38
CA THR A 170 -12.35 13.91 -1.92
C THR A 170 -13.40 12.96 -1.36
N VAL A 171 -12.94 11.91 -0.66
CA VAL A 171 -13.79 10.98 0.09
C VAL A 171 -13.79 11.40 1.55
N THR A 172 -14.95 11.84 2.04
CA THR A 172 -15.12 12.31 3.42
C THR A 172 -15.93 11.30 4.22
N PHE A 173 -15.26 10.61 5.15
CA PHE A 173 -15.91 9.72 6.11
C PHE A 173 -16.50 10.52 7.29
N PRO A 174 -17.75 10.26 7.69
CA PRO A 174 -18.40 10.97 8.78
C PRO A 174 -17.93 10.52 10.16
N ALA A 175 -18.25 11.32 11.17
CA ALA A 175 -18.16 10.92 12.57
C ALA A 175 -19.34 10.01 12.95
N THR A 176 -19.16 9.24 14.02
CA THR A 176 -20.22 8.47 14.66
C THR A 176 -20.85 9.26 15.80
N SER A 177 -22.10 8.96 16.15
CA SER A 177 -22.78 9.62 17.26
C SER A 177 -22.22 9.24 18.64
N ASP A 178 -21.57 8.09 18.76
CA ASP A 178 -20.98 7.60 20.01
C ASP A 178 -19.50 7.98 20.17
N GLY A 179 -18.94 8.75 19.22
CA GLY A 179 -17.56 9.22 19.23
C GLY A 179 -16.51 8.12 19.02
N LYS A 180 -16.93 6.90 18.66
CA LYS A 180 -16.00 5.82 18.31
C LYS A 180 -15.56 5.92 16.85
N PRO A 181 -14.41 5.33 16.48
CA PRO A 181 -14.02 5.28 15.08
C PRO A 181 -15.13 4.66 14.21
N LEU A 182 -15.43 5.31 13.08
CA LEU A 182 -16.35 4.80 12.08
C LEU A 182 -15.79 3.49 11.52
N ARG A 183 -16.57 2.41 11.63
CA ARG A 183 -16.18 1.11 11.09
C ARG A 183 -16.62 0.98 9.63
N ILE A 184 -15.65 0.83 8.73
CA ILE A 184 -15.88 0.53 7.32
C ILE A 184 -15.53 -0.94 7.06
N ASN A 185 -16.42 -1.68 6.41
CA ASN A 185 -16.20 -3.10 6.16
C ASN A 185 -15.09 -3.30 5.11
N ASN A 186 -15.36 -2.97 3.85
CA ASN A 186 -14.36 -3.02 2.79
C ASN A 186 -14.31 -1.69 2.03
N PHE A 187 -13.10 -1.15 1.87
CA PHE A 187 -12.86 0.02 1.02
C PHE A 187 -11.84 -0.33 -0.07
N ARG A 188 -12.19 -0.12 -1.34
CA ARG A 188 -11.34 -0.46 -2.48
C ARG A 188 -11.17 0.70 -3.44
N THR A 189 -9.96 0.93 -3.93
CA THR A 189 -9.72 1.78 -5.10
C THR A 189 -8.99 1.01 -6.18
N ASP A 190 -9.29 1.32 -7.44
CA ASP A 190 -8.58 0.83 -8.62
C ASP A 190 -8.40 2.00 -9.59
N PHE A 191 -7.28 2.69 -9.44
CA PHE A 191 -6.95 3.87 -10.24
C PHE A 191 -5.76 3.62 -11.17
N ASP A 192 -5.68 4.36 -12.28
CA ASP A 192 -4.50 4.32 -13.15
C ASP A 192 -3.53 5.45 -12.76
N HIS A 193 -3.92 6.69 -13.07
CA HIS A 193 -3.07 7.87 -12.98
C HIS A 193 -3.41 8.78 -11.79
N TYR A 194 -3.83 8.23 -10.64
CA TYR A 194 -4.25 9.03 -9.49
C TYR A 194 -3.30 8.92 -8.33
N SER A 195 -2.82 10.05 -7.84
CA SER A 195 -2.15 10.10 -6.54
C SER A 195 -3.20 9.88 -5.44
N ILE A 196 -2.88 9.06 -4.43
CA ILE A 196 -3.79 8.79 -3.32
C ILE A 196 -3.16 9.34 -2.05
N LYS A 197 -3.85 10.26 -1.40
CA LYS A 197 -3.51 10.81 -0.08
C LYS A 197 -4.56 10.40 0.94
N ILE A 198 -4.10 9.89 2.08
CA ILE A 198 -4.91 9.61 3.25
C ILE A 198 -4.48 10.60 4.33
N ASP A 199 -5.39 11.40 4.86
CA ASP A 199 -5.12 12.28 6.00
C ASP A 199 -4.99 11.47 7.31
N ASP A 200 -4.70 12.13 8.43
CA ASP A 200 -4.70 11.48 9.74
C ASP A 200 -6.13 11.10 10.15
N ILE A 201 -6.54 9.89 9.78
CA ILE A 201 -7.88 9.33 10.05
C ILE A 201 -7.83 8.16 11.04
N GLN A 202 -6.67 7.82 11.57
CA GLN A 202 -6.46 6.65 12.44
C GLN A 202 -7.39 6.62 13.66
N LYS A 203 -7.79 7.80 14.17
CA LYS A 203 -8.68 7.94 15.35
C LYS A 203 -10.15 8.02 14.99
N SER A 204 -10.46 8.31 13.72
CA SER A 204 -11.80 8.63 13.25
C SER A 204 -12.42 7.49 12.45
N VAL A 205 -11.60 6.67 11.78
CA VAL A 205 -12.05 5.60 10.88
C VAL A 205 -11.22 4.34 11.12
N TYR A 206 -11.90 3.20 11.17
CA TYR A 206 -11.31 1.88 11.24
C TYR A 206 -11.82 1.02 10.08
N PHE A 207 -10.89 0.49 9.27
CA PHE A 207 -11.23 -0.39 8.15
C PHE A 207 -11.05 -1.86 8.56
N ASN A 208 -12.04 -2.72 8.32
CA ASN A 208 -11.77 -4.17 8.40
C ASN A 208 -10.83 -4.57 7.25
N PHE A 209 -11.09 -4.06 6.04
CA PHE A 209 -10.26 -4.30 4.87
C PHE A 209 -10.13 -3.04 4.02
N ILE A 210 -8.90 -2.67 3.66
CA ILE A 210 -8.61 -1.60 2.72
C ILE A 210 -7.68 -2.08 1.61
N LEU A 211 -8.05 -1.82 0.34
CA LEU A 211 -7.20 -2.09 -0.82
C LEU A 211 -7.10 -0.83 -1.68
N LEU A 212 -5.91 -0.26 -1.76
CA LEU A 212 -5.63 0.90 -2.61
C LEU A 212 -4.66 0.51 -3.72
N SER A 213 -5.11 0.53 -4.97
CA SER A 213 -4.23 0.35 -6.12
C SER A 213 -4.20 1.58 -7.02
N THR A 214 -3.00 1.92 -7.49
CA THR A 214 -2.75 2.88 -8.57
C THR A 214 -1.69 2.32 -9.53
N LEU A 215 -1.53 2.83 -10.74
CA LEU A 215 -0.46 2.40 -11.64
C LEU A 215 0.71 3.38 -11.61
N THR A 216 0.48 4.67 -11.90
CA THR A 216 1.59 5.58 -12.17
C THR A 216 1.86 6.62 -11.09
N ALA A 217 0.96 6.78 -10.12
CA ALA A 217 1.06 7.82 -9.10
C ALA A 217 1.21 7.23 -7.69
N GLY A 218 1.66 8.07 -6.75
CA GLY A 218 2.08 7.62 -5.42
C GLY A 218 0.92 7.46 -4.45
N ILE A 219 1.13 6.63 -3.43
CA ILE A 219 0.25 6.49 -2.26
C ILE A 219 0.95 7.14 -1.05
N ARG A 220 0.26 8.06 -0.38
CA ARG A 220 0.72 8.71 0.85
C ARG A 220 -0.32 8.58 1.95
N SER A 221 0.09 8.16 3.15
CA SER A 221 -0.77 8.09 4.34
C SER A 221 -0.19 8.94 5.47
N ASP A 222 -0.90 9.95 5.95
CA ASP A 222 -0.48 10.65 7.16
C ASP A 222 -0.70 9.74 8.38
N SER A 223 -1.88 9.10 8.51
CA SER A 223 -2.06 7.93 9.39
C SER A 223 -3.39 7.20 9.14
N ILE A 224 -3.35 5.86 9.06
CA ILE A 224 -4.53 5.00 8.86
C ILE A 224 -4.59 3.89 9.92
N PHE A 225 -5.82 3.48 10.29
CA PHE A 225 -6.08 2.34 11.16
C PHE A 225 -6.94 1.28 10.46
N ALA A 226 -6.43 0.05 10.33
CA ALA A 226 -7.16 -1.05 9.69
C ALA A 226 -6.80 -2.42 10.29
N TYR A 227 -7.62 -3.44 10.00
CA TYR A 227 -7.25 -4.83 10.28
C TYR A 227 -6.40 -5.40 9.14
N THR A 228 -6.94 -5.43 7.91
CA THR A 228 -6.20 -5.83 6.71
C THR A 228 -6.02 -4.66 5.77
N GLY A 229 -4.81 -4.44 5.25
CA GLY A 229 -4.48 -3.38 4.31
C GLY A 229 -3.59 -3.86 3.17
N SER A 230 -3.92 -3.49 1.93
CA SER A 230 -3.09 -3.75 0.75
C SER A 230 -2.94 -2.47 -0.07
N PHE A 231 -1.72 -2.02 -0.28
CA PHE A 231 -1.43 -0.79 -1.01
C PHE A 231 -0.46 -1.10 -2.14
N THR A 232 -0.89 -0.91 -3.37
CA THR A 232 -0.11 -1.28 -4.55
C THR A 232 0.02 -0.13 -5.54
N THR A 233 1.20 0.02 -6.11
CA THR A 233 1.47 0.95 -7.20
C THR A 233 2.37 0.27 -8.25
N THR A 234 2.44 0.75 -9.47
CA THR A 234 3.43 0.23 -10.44
C THR A 234 4.67 1.10 -10.49
N ARG A 235 4.53 2.42 -10.58
CA ARG A 235 5.67 3.31 -10.92
C ARG A 235 6.07 4.33 -9.86
N ALA A 236 5.33 4.42 -8.76
CA ALA A 236 5.50 5.50 -7.81
C ALA A 236 5.67 4.99 -6.38
N PHE A 237 5.84 5.91 -5.45
CA PHE A 237 6.15 5.58 -4.07
C PHE A 237 4.92 5.10 -3.29
N ILE A 238 5.17 4.36 -2.21
CA ILE A 238 4.23 4.21 -1.10
C ILE A 238 4.91 4.78 0.15
N ARG A 239 4.27 5.77 0.79
CA ARG A 239 4.82 6.45 1.97
C ARG A 239 3.81 6.68 3.06
N GLY A 240 4.26 6.76 4.31
CA GLY A 240 3.41 7.22 5.41
C GLY A 240 3.35 6.32 6.63
N ALA A 241 2.36 6.56 7.49
CA ALA A 241 2.11 5.76 8.68
C ALA A 241 0.89 4.84 8.51
N PHE A 242 1.05 3.58 8.92
CA PHE A 242 0.07 2.51 8.76
C PHE A 242 -0.06 1.72 10.05
N ASN A 243 -1.18 1.89 10.77
CA ASN A 243 -1.53 1.08 11.93
C ASN A 243 -2.44 -0.05 11.46
N VAL A 244 -1.84 -1.15 10.99
CA VAL A 244 -2.57 -2.24 10.34
C VAL A 244 -2.09 -3.59 10.85
N SER A 245 -3.02 -4.49 11.19
CA SER A 245 -2.70 -5.81 11.74
C SER A 245 -2.12 -6.78 10.69
N GLN A 246 -2.66 -6.79 9.48
CA GLN A 246 -2.22 -7.57 8.34
C GLN A 246 -2.01 -6.66 7.15
N LEU A 247 -0.78 -6.48 6.68
CA LEU A 247 -0.47 -5.38 5.79
C LEU A 247 0.36 -5.83 4.59
N SER A 248 0.14 -5.23 3.43
CA SER A 248 0.93 -5.53 2.25
C SER A 248 1.12 -4.26 1.45
N PHE A 249 2.35 -4.03 1.02
CA PHE A 249 2.75 -3.01 0.07
C PHE A 249 3.26 -3.70 -1.20
N GLY A 250 3.10 -3.09 -2.36
CA GLY A 250 3.66 -3.62 -3.60
C GLY A 250 3.96 -2.50 -4.57
N THR A 251 5.13 -2.53 -5.20
CA THR A 251 5.54 -1.50 -6.15
C THR A 251 6.47 -2.05 -7.21
N THR A 252 6.26 -1.79 -8.50
CA THR A 252 7.18 -2.29 -9.52
C THR A 252 8.41 -1.40 -9.69
N PHE A 253 8.31 -0.07 -9.55
CA PHE A 253 9.43 0.85 -9.84
C PHE A 253 9.52 2.06 -8.90
N GLY A 254 8.72 2.12 -7.84
CA GLY A 254 8.83 3.19 -6.85
C GLY A 254 9.28 2.69 -5.49
N PRO A 255 9.77 3.59 -4.62
CA PRO A 255 10.23 3.21 -3.29
C PRO A 255 9.07 2.99 -2.32
N ILE A 256 9.30 2.13 -1.32
CA ILE A 256 8.43 2.02 -0.14
C ILE A 256 9.17 2.68 1.02
N ASP A 257 8.55 3.67 1.67
CA ASP A 257 9.07 4.36 2.87
C ASP A 257 7.96 4.55 3.89
N VAL A 258 7.82 3.56 4.78
CA VAL A 258 6.64 3.41 5.64
C VAL A 258 7.00 3.29 7.12
N SER A 259 6.14 3.85 7.96
CA SER A 259 6.08 3.59 9.40
C SER A 259 4.92 2.64 9.67
N VAL A 260 5.21 1.46 10.24
CA VAL A 260 4.18 0.47 10.56
C VAL A 260 4.01 0.39 12.06
N GLY A 261 2.77 0.62 12.51
CA GLY A 261 2.34 0.43 13.89
C GLY A 261 1.40 -0.76 14.05
N HIS A 262 1.42 -1.37 15.23
CA HIS A 262 0.55 -2.49 15.56
C HIS A 262 -0.54 -2.09 16.57
N PRO A 263 -1.82 -2.09 16.17
CA PRO A 263 -2.92 -1.85 17.09
C PRO A 263 -3.20 -3.10 17.93
N VAL A 264 -3.21 -2.94 19.26
CA VAL A 264 -3.30 -3.96 20.35
C VAL A 264 -4.49 -4.95 20.25
N THR A 265 -5.36 -4.84 19.25
CA THR A 265 -6.59 -5.64 19.13
C THR A 265 -6.53 -6.58 17.91
N GLY A 266 -5.87 -7.73 18.03
CA GLY A 266 -5.94 -8.82 17.04
C GLY A 266 -4.70 -9.72 17.09
N SER A 267 -4.89 -11.01 17.33
CA SER A 267 -3.84 -11.94 17.76
C SER A 267 -2.96 -12.56 16.68
N ASP A 268 -2.93 -12.08 15.43
CA ASP A 268 -2.09 -12.68 14.39
C ASP A 268 -1.57 -11.63 13.39
N LEU A 269 -0.26 -11.38 13.45
CA LEU A 269 0.48 -10.70 12.40
C LEU A 269 0.87 -11.70 11.32
N THR A 270 0.15 -11.64 10.21
CA THR A 270 0.53 -12.36 9.00
C THR A 270 0.72 -11.34 7.88
N GLY A 271 1.98 -11.13 7.51
CA GLY A 271 2.37 -10.54 6.23
C GLY A 271 2.53 -9.02 6.25
N LEU A 272 3.66 -8.61 5.68
CA LEU A 272 4.15 -7.30 5.22
C LEU A 272 5.39 -7.64 4.35
N PRO A 273 5.73 -6.90 3.29
CA PRO A 273 5.33 -7.25 1.93
C PRO A 273 6.38 -7.84 0.99
N LEU A 274 5.84 -8.45 -0.07
CA LEU A 274 6.49 -8.81 -1.32
C LEU A 274 6.88 -7.58 -2.15
N GLY A 275 8.18 -7.45 -2.40
CA GLY A 275 8.69 -7.42 -3.78
C GLY A 275 8.42 -6.17 -4.58
N GLY A 276 9.35 -5.20 -4.55
CA GLY A 276 9.45 -4.23 -5.63
C GLY A 276 10.64 -4.41 -6.54
N ASN A 277 10.46 -4.18 -7.85
CA ASN A 277 11.56 -4.26 -8.81
C ASN A 277 12.38 -2.95 -8.75
N ASN A 278 13.69 -3.07 -8.56
CA ASN A 278 14.68 -2.01 -8.79
C ASN A 278 14.62 -0.76 -7.87
N ASN A 279 13.65 -0.72 -6.93
CA ASN A 279 13.32 0.29 -5.93
C ASN A 279 14.04 0.26 -4.56
N PRO A 280 14.73 1.28 -4.00
CA PRO A 280 15.08 1.24 -2.57
C PRO A 280 13.84 1.08 -1.67
N MET A 281 13.93 0.17 -0.70
CA MET A 281 12.92 -0.10 0.32
C MET A 281 13.44 0.35 1.69
N GLN A 282 12.72 1.28 2.31
CA GLN A 282 12.94 1.70 3.69
C GLN A 282 11.66 1.43 4.50
N SER A 283 11.79 0.80 5.65
CA SER A 283 10.64 0.53 6.51
C SER A 283 11.05 0.68 7.97
N THR A 284 10.30 1.52 8.69
CA THR A 284 10.46 1.70 10.13
C THR A 284 9.29 1.05 10.83
N PHE A 285 9.56 0.01 11.60
CA PHE A 285 8.57 -0.67 12.42
C PHE A 285 8.63 -0.07 13.82
N SER A 286 7.49 0.43 14.29
CA SER A 286 7.31 0.87 15.66
C SER A 286 6.16 0.12 16.28
N ASN A 287 6.46 -0.68 17.29
CA ASN A 287 5.43 -1.39 18.01
C ASN A 287 5.23 -0.78 19.39
N ASP A 288 4.10 -0.10 19.58
CA ASP A 288 3.66 0.42 20.89
C ASP A 288 2.68 -0.54 21.58
N ALA A 289 2.56 -1.79 21.11
CA ALA A 289 1.65 -2.76 21.71
C ALA A 289 2.10 -3.12 23.13
N ARG A 290 1.16 -2.98 24.08
CA ARG A 290 1.34 -3.33 25.51
C ARG A 290 1.07 -4.81 25.79
N ALA A 291 0.86 -5.62 24.77
CA ALA A 291 0.52 -7.02 24.95
C ALA A 291 1.75 -7.84 25.40
N THR A 292 1.50 -8.77 26.31
CA THR A 292 2.53 -9.52 27.03
C THR A 292 3.16 -10.66 26.23
N VAL A 293 2.47 -11.17 25.19
CA VAL A 293 2.96 -12.24 24.31
C VAL A 293 2.32 -12.06 22.94
N GLU A 294 3.06 -11.54 21.97
CA GLU A 294 2.61 -11.41 20.58
C GLU A 294 3.73 -11.93 19.66
N SER A 295 3.33 -12.63 18.59
CA SER A 295 4.23 -13.08 17.54
C SER A 295 4.12 -12.15 16.33
N TYR A 296 5.27 -11.75 15.79
CA TYR A 296 5.39 -10.82 14.68
C TYR A 296 6.14 -11.53 13.55
N SER A 297 5.57 -11.48 12.35
CA SER A 297 6.24 -11.96 11.14
C SER A 297 6.25 -10.84 10.10
N ALA A 298 7.44 -10.52 9.59
CA ALA A 298 7.60 -9.56 8.51
C ALA A 298 8.53 -10.12 7.45
N SER A 299 8.28 -9.73 6.21
CA SER A 299 9.11 -10.11 5.08
C SER A 299 9.39 -8.91 4.18
N ALA A 300 10.54 -8.91 3.53
CA ALA A 300 10.94 -7.83 2.63
C ALA A 300 11.65 -8.45 1.42
N TYR A 301 11.15 -8.14 0.23
CA TYR A 301 11.71 -8.67 -1.02
C TYR A 301 11.94 -7.55 -2.02
N THR A 302 13.03 -7.61 -2.77
CA THR A 302 13.27 -6.74 -3.94
C THR A 302 14.23 -7.43 -4.90
N ASN A 303 14.26 -7.02 -6.17
CA ASN A 303 15.18 -7.60 -7.14
C ASN A 303 16.55 -6.92 -7.13
N ASP A 304 16.58 -5.59 -7.00
CA ASP A 304 17.83 -4.81 -7.07
C ASP A 304 17.82 -3.58 -6.15
N GLY A 305 16.84 -3.47 -5.25
CA GLY A 305 16.73 -2.37 -4.30
C GLY A 305 17.44 -2.64 -2.97
N PRO A 306 18.04 -1.64 -2.30
CA PRO A 306 18.44 -1.83 -0.91
C PRO A 306 17.23 -2.07 -0.01
N ILE A 307 17.37 -2.94 1.00
CA ILE A 307 16.38 -3.13 2.06
C ILE A 307 16.91 -2.51 3.34
N THR A 308 16.14 -1.60 3.94
CA THR A 308 16.46 -1.00 5.24
C THR A 308 15.27 -1.17 6.18
N VAL A 309 15.45 -1.89 7.28
CA VAL A 309 14.41 -2.21 8.25
C VAL A 309 14.85 -1.87 9.67
N TYR A 310 14.05 -1.07 10.38
CA TYR A 310 14.29 -0.72 11.78
C TYR A 310 13.13 -1.15 12.67
N TYR A 311 13.35 -2.07 13.60
CA TYR A 311 12.45 -2.34 14.72
C TYR A 311 12.82 -1.43 15.88
N THR A 312 11.99 -0.43 16.12
CA THR A 312 12.25 0.58 17.16
C THR A 312 11.87 0.06 18.55
N ASN A 313 10.71 -0.59 18.67
CA ASN A 313 10.14 -1.13 19.90
C ASN A 313 9.55 -2.53 19.66
N ALA A 314 9.57 -3.40 20.67
CA ALA A 314 8.80 -4.64 20.73
C ALA A 314 8.65 -5.10 22.20
N PRO A 315 7.59 -5.86 22.56
CA PRO A 315 7.47 -6.47 23.88
C PRO A 315 8.62 -7.43 24.20
N ALA A 316 9.10 -7.45 25.45
CA ALA A 316 10.25 -8.26 25.89
C ALA A 316 10.12 -9.77 25.64
N ASN A 317 8.90 -10.28 25.50
CA ASN A 317 8.59 -11.70 25.30
C ASN A 317 8.00 -12.00 23.92
N SER A 318 8.16 -11.07 22.97
CA SER A 318 7.65 -11.22 21.62
C SER A 318 8.42 -12.28 20.83
N VAL A 319 7.70 -13.04 20.01
CA VAL A 319 8.32 -13.92 19.00
C VAL A 319 8.45 -13.14 17.70
N GLN A 320 9.67 -12.95 17.19
CA GLN A 320 9.93 -12.13 16.00
C GLN A 320 10.52 -12.98 14.87
N SER A 321 9.80 -13.09 13.76
CA SER A 321 10.26 -13.72 12.53
C SER A 321 10.46 -12.66 11.45
N PHE A 322 11.65 -12.61 10.86
CA PHE A 322 11.95 -11.66 9.79
C PHE A 322 12.69 -12.33 8.64
N VAL A 323 12.22 -12.11 7.42
CA VAL A 323 12.87 -12.59 6.20
C VAL A 323 13.15 -11.41 5.26
N ALA A 324 14.40 -11.16 4.91
CA ALA A 324 14.76 -10.19 3.88
C ALA A 324 15.52 -10.87 2.74
N GLN A 325 15.14 -10.54 1.51
CA GLN A 325 15.84 -11.02 0.33
C GLN A 325 15.94 -9.94 -0.75
N THR A 326 17.15 -9.71 -1.25
CA THR A 326 17.38 -8.89 -2.45
C THR A 326 18.41 -9.54 -3.38
N SER A 327 18.58 -8.99 -4.59
CA SER A 327 19.76 -9.19 -5.42
C SER A 327 20.53 -7.87 -5.56
N GLY A 328 21.86 -7.94 -5.70
CA GLY A 328 22.76 -6.85 -6.09
C GLY A 328 22.83 -5.65 -5.15
N SER A 329 22.09 -5.67 -4.04
CA SER A 329 21.83 -4.50 -3.21
C SER A 329 21.97 -4.81 -1.72
N PRO A 330 22.37 -3.81 -0.92
CA PRO A 330 22.65 -4.04 0.49
C PRO A 330 21.38 -4.25 1.32
N VAL A 331 21.52 -4.98 2.42
CA VAL A 331 20.46 -5.14 3.42
C VAL A 331 20.92 -4.62 4.77
N THR A 332 20.17 -3.69 5.35
CA THR A 332 20.39 -3.13 6.69
C THR A 332 19.19 -3.45 7.57
N VAL A 333 19.41 -4.15 8.68
CA VAL A 333 18.37 -4.50 9.64
C VAL A 333 18.84 -4.14 11.04
N SER A 334 18.00 -3.43 11.78
CA SER A 334 18.19 -3.17 13.20
C SER A 334 16.99 -3.69 13.96
N MET A 335 17.20 -4.69 14.82
CA MET A 335 16.16 -5.30 15.63
C MET A 335 15.97 -4.52 16.93
N SER A 336 14.80 -4.65 17.56
CA SER A 336 14.52 -4.05 18.87
C SER A 336 15.42 -4.68 19.96
N ASN A 337 15.69 -3.95 21.05
CA ASN A 337 16.44 -4.50 22.20
C ASN A 337 15.74 -5.73 22.84
N ALA A 338 14.45 -5.91 22.55
CA ALA A 338 13.64 -7.04 22.99
C ALA A 338 13.78 -8.28 22.13
N TYR A 339 14.47 -8.20 20.99
CA TYR A 339 14.74 -9.37 20.18
C TYR A 339 15.64 -10.35 20.93
N GLU A 340 15.18 -11.59 21.05
CA GLU A 340 15.97 -12.75 21.47
C GLU A 340 15.68 -13.87 20.45
N GLY A 341 16.68 -14.46 19.81
CA GLY A 341 16.47 -15.48 18.78
C GLY A 341 17.72 -15.77 17.94
N SER A 342 17.55 -16.62 16.92
CA SER A 342 18.60 -16.99 15.98
C SER A 342 18.56 -16.15 14.70
N PHE A 343 19.72 -16.00 14.05
CA PHE A 343 19.83 -15.34 12.76
C PHE A 343 20.73 -16.12 11.79
N SER A 344 20.38 -16.08 10.51
CA SER A 344 21.12 -16.66 9.37
C SER A 344 21.28 -15.59 8.29
N LEU A 345 22.51 -15.30 7.91
CA LEU A 345 22.89 -14.22 7.00
C LEU A 345 23.68 -14.78 5.83
N ASP A 346 23.23 -14.51 4.61
CA ASP A 346 23.78 -15.06 3.38
C ASP A 346 24.06 -13.98 2.33
N THR A 347 25.29 -13.91 1.85
CA THR A 347 25.69 -13.13 0.68
C THR A 347 26.59 -13.95 -0.25
N THR A 348 27.03 -13.38 -1.37
CA THR A 348 27.97 -14.02 -2.30
C THR A 348 29.17 -13.12 -2.58
N GLY A 349 30.30 -13.73 -2.95
CA GLY A 349 31.57 -13.03 -3.16
C GLY A 349 32.20 -12.53 -1.85
N ASP A 350 33.19 -11.65 -1.95
CA ASP A 350 33.91 -11.09 -0.79
C ASP A 350 33.18 -9.89 -0.15
N ASN A 351 31.85 -9.99 -0.02
CA ASN A 351 31.04 -8.92 0.55
C ASN A 351 30.95 -9.03 2.07
N PRO A 352 31.06 -7.91 2.81
CA PRO A 352 31.08 -7.97 4.26
C PRO A 352 29.68 -8.26 4.81
N ILE A 353 29.62 -9.23 5.72
CA ILE A 353 28.52 -9.42 6.67
C ILE A 353 28.98 -8.86 8.03
N SER A 354 28.27 -7.87 8.54
CA SER A 354 28.51 -7.29 9.86
C SER A 354 27.34 -7.56 10.79
N VAL A 355 27.65 -8.06 11.98
CA VAL A 355 26.70 -8.22 13.08
C VAL A 355 27.19 -7.36 14.23
N ALA A 356 26.37 -6.42 14.65
CA ALA A 356 26.64 -5.54 15.78
C ALA A 356 25.66 -5.83 16.91
N GLU A 357 26.15 -5.80 18.14
CA GLU A 357 25.30 -5.82 19.34
C GLU A 357 24.64 -4.45 19.51
N ARG A 358 23.32 -4.44 19.70
CA ARG A 358 22.58 -3.25 20.07
C ARG A 358 22.76 -2.98 21.56
N GLY A 359 23.52 -1.93 21.88
CA GLY A 359 23.59 -1.44 23.25
C GLY A 359 22.21 -1.03 23.78
N GLY A 360 21.91 -1.34 25.03
CA GLY A 360 20.61 -1.01 25.61
C GLY A 360 20.41 -1.54 27.02
N ARG A 361 19.35 -1.07 27.70
CA ARG A 361 18.88 -1.68 28.94
C ARG A 361 18.04 -2.90 28.61
N ASP A 362 18.17 -3.93 29.43
CA ASP A 362 17.29 -5.09 29.42
C ASP A 362 15.80 -4.65 29.42
N PRO A 363 15.04 -4.96 28.36
CA PRO A 363 13.64 -4.54 28.22
C PRO A 363 12.72 -5.08 29.32
N SER A 364 13.11 -6.17 29.98
CA SER A 364 12.37 -6.74 31.12
C SER A 364 12.64 -6.00 32.43
N GLY A 365 13.66 -5.14 32.48
CA GLY A 365 14.08 -4.43 33.69
C GLY A 365 14.81 -5.30 34.72
N GLN A 366 15.16 -6.54 34.39
CA GLN A 366 15.80 -7.48 35.31
C GLN A 366 17.33 -7.30 35.40
N GLY A 367 17.90 -6.42 34.59
CA GLY A 367 19.34 -6.14 34.60
C GLY A 367 20.16 -7.25 33.95
N ARG A 368 19.54 -8.05 33.07
CA ARG A 368 20.20 -9.11 32.30
C ARG A 368 21.31 -8.55 31.41
N GLY A 369 22.39 -9.31 31.24
CA GLY A 369 23.45 -9.04 30.25
C GLY A 369 23.05 -9.48 28.84
N ARG A 370 23.39 -8.69 27.82
CA ARG A 370 23.19 -9.05 26.41
C ARG A 370 24.30 -10.00 25.97
N ILE A 371 23.94 -11.06 25.25
CA ILE A 371 24.86 -12.04 24.67
C ILE A 371 24.58 -12.13 23.18
N VAL A 372 25.62 -11.93 22.36
CA VAL A 372 25.56 -12.10 20.91
C VAL A 372 26.67 -13.06 20.48
N ASN A 373 26.27 -14.26 20.08
CA ASN A 373 27.18 -15.29 19.58
C ASN A 373 27.10 -15.31 18.07
N VAL A 374 28.23 -15.06 17.40
CA VAL A 374 28.33 -15.11 15.94
C VAL A 374 29.25 -16.26 15.56
N SER A 375 28.72 -17.22 14.82
CA SER A 375 29.49 -18.28 14.19
C SER A 375 29.80 -17.90 12.74
N ALA A 376 31.06 -18.07 12.35
CA ALA A 376 31.52 -17.89 10.99
C ALA A 376 32.10 -19.23 10.52
N PRO A 377 31.26 -20.18 10.05
CA PRO A 377 31.77 -21.37 9.40
C PRO A 377 32.62 -20.92 8.20
N SER A 378 33.85 -21.44 8.13
CA SER A 378 34.90 -21.10 7.15
C SER A 378 34.40 -20.45 5.84
N GLY A 379 34.46 -19.12 5.77
CA GLY A 379 33.98 -18.32 4.63
C GLY A 379 33.52 -16.93 5.05
N MET A 380 33.45 -15.97 4.10
CA MET A 380 32.92 -14.62 4.34
C MET A 380 31.44 -14.47 3.95
N THR A 381 30.88 -15.47 3.24
CA THR A 381 29.59 -15.40 2.55
C THR A 381 28.40 -15.82 3.40
N HIS A 382 28.64 -16.48 4.54
CA HIS A 382 27.57 -16.99 5.39
C HIS A 382 27.93 -16.79 6.87
N ARG A 383 26.96 -16.35 7.67
CA ARG A 383 27.08 -16.23 9.12
C ARG A 383 25.79 -16.67 9.79
N ASP A 384 25.94 -17.52 10.79
CA ASP A 384 24.86 -17.91 11.69
C ASP A 384 25.15 -17.41 13.10
N GLY A 385 24.12 -17.15 13.88
CA GLY A 385 24.31 -16.81 15.28
C GLY A 385 23.01 -16.68 16.04
N GLU A 386 23.15 -16.22 17.27
CA GLU A 386 22.04 -15.99 18.18
C GLU A 386 22.31 -14.73 19.01
N ALA A 387 21.22 -14.06 19.38
CA ALA A 387 21.24 -12.97 20.32
C ALA A 387 20.20 -13.25 21.40
N HIS A 388 20.57 -13.11 22.66
CA HIS A 388 19.66 -13.31 23.78
C HIS A 388 20.15 -12.52 25.00
N TRP A 389 19.32 -12.47 26.03
CA TRP A 389 19.73 -12.01 27.34
C TRP A 389 20.21 -13.22 28.17
N ASP A 390 21.14 -13.03 29.12
CA ASP A 390 21.80 -14.09 29.91
C ASP A 390 20.85 -15.13 30.53
N ILE A 391 19.64 -14.68 30.91
CA ILE A 391 18.48 -15.52 31.17
C ILE A 391 17.56 -15.42 29.96
N VAL A 392 17.51 -16.51 29.20
CA VAL A 392 16.75 -16.64 27.96
C VAL A 392 15.26 -16.41 28.20
N GLY A 393 14.69 -15.44 27.49
CA GLY A 393 13.25 -15.16 27.52
C GLY A 393 12.41 -16.17 26.70
N PRO A 394 11.08 -16.23 26.92
CA PRO A 394 10.17 -17.11 26.17
C PRO A 394 10.13 -16.82 24.66
N GLY A 395 10.51 -15.61 24.22
CA GLY A 395 10.57 -15.25 22.80
C GLY A 395 11.72 -15.92 22.03
N TRP A 396 12.75 -16.43 22.72
CA TRP A 396 13.97 -16.93 22.10
C TRP A 396 13.76 -18.12 21.17
N ALA A 397 13.05 -19.16 21.63
CA ALA A 397 12.91 -20.41 20.89
C ALA A 397 12.09 -20.28 19.59
N GLY A 398 11.31 -19.22 19.44
CA GLY A 398 10.43 -19.00 18.29
C GLY A 398 10.92 -17.94 17.31
N SER A 399 11.89 -17.10 17.70
CA SER A 399 12.30 -15.94 16.91
C SER A 399 13.44 -16.30 15.96
N SER A 400 13.36 -15.81 14.72
CA SER A 400 14.33 -16.10 13.67
C SER A 400 14.49 -14.95 12.69
N ILE A 401 15.71 -14.64 12.30
CA ILE A 401 16.01 -13.69 11.23
C ILE A 401 16.71 -14.43 10.09
N GLN A 402 16.23 -14.23 8.87
CA GLN A 402 16.89 -14.72 7.67
C GLN A 402 17.11 -13.55 6.71
N ILE A 403 18.37 -13.27 6.38
CA ILE A 403 18.71 -12.21 5.43
C ILE A 403 19.56 -12.80 4.32
N ARG A 404 19.12 -12.58 3.07
CA ARG A 404 19.84 -13.04 1.88
C ARG A 404 20.02 -11.91 0.87
N THR A 405 21.24 -11.76 0.37
CA THR A 405 21.53 -10.96 -0.82
C THR A 405 22.55 -11.66 -1.70
N ASP A 406 22.88 -11.09 -2.85
CA ASP A 406 24.04 -11.48 -3.65
C ASP A 406 24.88 -10.23 -3.97
N ARG A 407 26.20 -10.42 -4.01
CA ARG A 407 27.16 -9.38 -4.43
C ARG A 407 27.04 -8.04 -3.68
N ALA A 408 26.49 -8.06 -2.47
CA ALA A 408 26.25 -6.85 -1.68
C ALA A 408 26.39 -7.13 -0.16
N PRO A 409 26.66 -6.09 0.66
CA PRO A 409 26.87 -6.26 2.08
C PRO A 409 25.57 -6.44 2.87
N ILE A 410 25.70 -7.07 4.04
CA ILE A 410 24.62 -7.19 5.04
C ILE A 410 25.08 -6.53 6.34
N TRP A 411 24.22 -5.69 6.92
CA TRP A 411 24.39 -5.11 8.25
C TRP A 411 23.22 -5.50 9.14
N LEU A 412 23.49 -6.30 10.16
CA LEU A 412 22.52 -6.67 11.20
C LEU A 412 22.94 -6.03 12.52
N THR A 413 22.00 -5.37 13.19
CA THR A 413 22.13 -4.92 14.59
C THR A 413 21.09 -5.64 15.42
N VAL A 414 21.53 -6.42 16.41
CA VAL A 414 20.66 -7.22 17.30
C VAL A 414 20.84 -6.86 18.75
#